data_AF-A0A970AD24-F1
#
_entry.id   AF-A0A970AD24-F1
#
_cell.length_a   1.000
_cell.length_b   1.000
_cell.length_c   1.000
_cell.angle_alpha   90.00
_cell.angle_beta   90.00
_cell.angle_gamma   90.00
#
_symmetry.space_group_name_H-M   'P 1'
#
loop_
_entity.id
_entity.type
_entity.pdbx_description
1 polymer ?
#
loop_
_entity_poly.entity_id
_entity_poly.type
_entity_poly.pdbx_seq_one_letter_code
_entity_poly.pdbx_strand_id
1 'polypeptide(L)'
;MQTKKQMILWVLNILNTDSDKQHPITQTGLTKIISGVYPCDRKTVCRNIKYLKEMGYPIVKTSKGFYMDKKLFSVEETEFVINAVRSSNGKTEEEKEEIINRLMNHLTSIKR
;
A
#
# COMPACT_ATOMS: atom_id res chain seq x y z
N MET A 1 19.00 -4.35 20.79
CA MET A 1 17.78 -3.57 21.10
C MET A 1 16.91 -3.51 19.86
N GLN A 2 15.78 -4.22 19.86
CA GLN A 2 14.80 -4.09 18.79
C GLN A 2 14.07 -2.75 18.95
N THR A 3 13.96 -1.97 17.87
CA THR A 3 13.52 -0.57 17.99
C THR A 3 12.05 -0.42 17.62
N LYS A 4 11.32 0.41 18.37
CA LYS A 4 9.93 0.81 18.07
C LYS A 4 9.73 1.30 16.62
N LYS A 5 10.81 1.75 15.97
CA LYS A 5 10.85 2.18 14.56
C LYS A 5 10.57 1.04 13.56
N GLN A 6 10.95 -0.21 13.86
CA GLN A 6 10.69 -1.33 12.96
C GLN A 6 9.19 -1.71 12.95
N MET A 7 8.52 -1.61 14.10
CA MET A 7 7.11 -1.97 14.23
C MET A 7 6.17 -1.09 13.40
N ILE A 8 6.37 0.23 13.42
CA ILE A 8 5.53 1.14 12.63
C ILE A 8 5.69 0.88 11.12
N LEU A 9 6.91 0.55 10.67
CA LEU A 9 7.19 0.22 9.28
C LEU A 9 6.54 -1.11 8.85
N TRP A 10 6.52 -2.12 9.73
CA TRP A 10 5.83 -3.37 9.44
C TRP A 10 4.32 -3.18 9.31
N VAL A 11 3.70 -2.44 10.23
CA VAL A 11 2.26 -2.11 10.15
C VAL A 11 1.95 -1.34 8.86
N LEU A 12 2.77 -0.35 8.53
CA LEU A 12 2.64 0.42 7.30
C LEU A 12 2.74 -0.48 6.07
N ASN A 13 3.78 -1.33 5.99
CA ASN A 13 4.03 -2.17 4.84
C ASN A 13 2.85 -3.14 4.60
N ILE A 14 2.39 -3.85 5.64
CA ILE A 14 1.29 -4.82 5.50
C ILE A 14 -0.01 -4.14 5.11
N LEU A 15 -0.38 -3.02 5.76
CA LEU A 15 -1.57 -2.27 5.34
C LEU A 15 -1.41 -1.76 3.90
N ASN A 16 -0.22 -1.36 3.49
CA ASN A 16 0.02 -0.92 2.12
C ASN A 16 0.04 -2.07 1.11
N THR A 17 0.48 -3.29 1.43
CA THR A 17 0.62 -4.35 0.42
C THR A 17 -0.54 -5.32 0.40
N ASP A 18 -1.17 -5.57 1.54
CA ASP A 18 -2.03 -6.73 1.76
C ASP A 18 -3.47 -6.34 2.16
N SER A 19 -3.80 -5.04 2.14
CA SER A 19 -5.15 -4.56 2.47
C SER A 19 -5.71 -3.63 1.40
N ASP A 20 -7.02 -3.71 1.23
CA ASP A 20 -7.82 -2.81 0.41
C ASP A 20 -9.25 -2.71 0.99
N LYS A 21 -10.14 -1.98 0.31
CA LYS A 21 -11.54 -1.79 0.75
C LYS A 21 -12.32 -3.10 0.89
N GLN A 22 -12.05 -4.09 0.05
CA GLN A 22 -12.68 -5.42 0.07
C GLN A 22 -12.00 -6.34 1.10
N HIS A 23 -10.70 -6.14 1.33
CA HIS A 23 -9.85 -6.96 2.22
C HIS A 23 -9.25 -6.15 3.39
N PRO A 24 -10.08 -5.61 4.31
CA PRO A 24 -9.56 -4.92 5.50
C PRO A 24 -8.95 -5.91 6.50
N ILE A 25 -7.86 -5.53 7.14
CA ILE A 25 -7.14 -6.36 8.11
C ILE A 25 -7.44 -5.90 9.54
N THR A 26 -7.84 -6.83 10.41
CA THR A 26 -8.06 -6.52 11.83
C THR A 26 -6.75 -6.26 12.57
N GLN A 27 -6.81 -5.56 13.71
CA GLN A 27 -5.63 -5.41 14.59
C GLN A 27 -5.05 -6.77 15.02
N THR A 28 -5.92 -7.74 15.31
CA THR A 28 -5.51 -9.11 15.68
C THR A 28 -4.86 -9.81 14.48
N GLY A 29 -5.38 -9.61 13.27
CA GLY A 29 -4.79 -10.14 12.03
C GLY A 29 -3.39 -9.58 11.77
N LEU A 30 -3.23 -8.25 11.83
CA LEU A 30 -1.92 -7.59 11.74
C LEU A 30 -0.95 -8.12 12.81
N THR A 31 -1.42 -8.26 14.06
CA THR A 31 -0.60 -8.79 15.16
C THR A 31 -0.13 -10.21 14.84
N LYS A 32 -1.02 -11.07 14.32
CA LYS A 32 -0.69 -12.45 13.95
C LYS A 32 0.34 -12.51 12.83
N ILE A 33 0.17 -11.71 11.77
CA ILE A 33 1.10 -11.66 10.64
C ILE A 33 2.48 -11.19 11.11
N ILE A 34 2.54 -10.08 11.84
CA ILE A 34 3.81 -9.49 12.28
C ILE A 34 4.51 -10.41 13.29
N SER A 35 3.78 -11.03 14.22
CA SER A 35 4.35 -11.95 15.21
C SER A 35 4.98 -13.21 14.63
N GLY A 36 4.73 -13.54 13.35
CA GLY A 36 5.47 -14.59 12.64
C GLY A 36 6.93 -14.24 12.36
N VAL A 37 7.28 -12.95 12.34
CA VAL A 37 8.64 -12.44 12.07
C VAL A 37 9.21 -11.68 13.27
N TYR A 38 8.36 -10.98 14.00
CA TYR A 38 8.74 -10.09 15.08
C TYR A 38 7.69 -10.10 16.19
N PRO A 39 8.01 -10.55 17.43
CA PRO A 39 7.06 -10.61 18.52
C PRO A 39 6.39 -9.25 18.79
N CYS A 40 5.07 -9.19 18.66
CA CYS A 40 4.33 -7.97 18.91
C CYS A 40 2.99 -8.23 19.58
N ASP A 41 2.51 -7.22 20.31
CA ASP A 41 1.21 -7.23 20.93
C ASP A 41 0.22 -6.33 20.18
N ARG A 42 -1.07 -6.63 20.37
CA ARG A 42 -2.16 -5.89 19.72
C ARG A 42 -2.20 -4.40 20.09
N LYS A 43 -1.85 -4.02 21.33
CA LYS A 43 -1.85 -2.60 21.77
C LYS A 43 -0.77 -1.82 21.02
N THR A 44 0.40 -2.43 20.79
CA THR A 44 1.47 -1.86 19.97
C THR A 44 1.00 -1.65 18.53
N VAL A 45 0.33 -2.63 17.91
CA VAL A 45 -0.25 -2.47 16.56
C VAL A 45 -1.27 -1.34 16.51
N CYS A 46 -2.20 -1.29 17.47
CA CYS A 46 -3.22 -0.24 17.58
C CYS A 46 -2.60 1.16 17.65
N ARG A 47 -1.55 1.33 18.47
CA ARG A 47 -0.82 2.60 18.60
C ARG A 47 -0.13 3.02 17.31
N ASN A 48 0.51 2.08 16.61
CA ASN A 48 1.18 2.37 15.34
C ASN A 48 0.18 2.76 14.23
N ILE A 49 -0.98 2.10 14.15
CA ILE A 49 -2.05 2.51 13.22
C ILE A 49 -2.47 3.97 13.51
N LYS A 50 -2.64 4.32 14.80
CA LYS A 50 -2.98 5.70 15.20
C LYS A 50 -1.90 6.69 14.74
N TYR A 51 -0.63 6.41 14.99
CA TYR A 51 0.48 7.26 14.54
C TYR A 51 0.54 7.42 13.03
N LEU A 52 0.36 6.33 12.27
CA LEU A 52 0.33 6.41 10.80
C LEU A 52 -0.81 7.30 10.30
N LYS A 53 -1.99 7.24 10.93
CA LYS A 53 -3.10 8.15 10.61
C LYS A 53 -2.76 9.61 10.94
N GLU A 54 -2.14 9.87 12.09
CA GLU A 54 -1.70 11.22 12.48
C GLU A 54 -0.61 11.76 11.55
N MET A 55 0.22 10.88 10.96
CA MET A 55 1.20 11.22 9.93
C MET A 55 0.58 11.45 8.54
N GLY A 56 -0.73 11.28 8.37
CA GLY A 56 -1.43 11.54 7.11
C GLY A 56 -1.52 10.35 6.15
N TYR A 57 -1.16 9.13 6.56
CA TYR A 57 -1.41 7.95 5.74
C TYR A 57 -2.93 7.71 5.63
N PRO A 58 -3.47 7.41 4.43
CA PRO A 58 -4.91 7.28 4.19
C PRO A 58 -5.46 5.94 4.72
N ILE A 59 -5.31 5.67 6.01
CA ILE A 59 -5.79 4.42 6.62
C ILE A 59 -7.25 4.59 7.04
N VAL A 60 -8.12 3.82 6.38
CA VAL A 60 -9.55 3.79 6.65
C VAL A 60 -9.86 2.67 7.65
N LYS A 61 -10.69 2.99 8.65
CA LYS A 61 -11.22 2.02 9.61
C LYS A 61 -12.62 1.61 9.17
N THR A 62 -12.87 0.30 9.15
CA THR A 62 -14.19 -0.30 8.89
C THR A 62 -14.64 -1.14 10.09
N SER A 63 -15.85 -1.70 10.03
CA SER A 63 -16.30 -2.69 11.01
C SER A 63 -15.47 -4.00 10.96
N LYS A 64 -14.86 -4.30 9.81
CA LYS A 64 -14.10 -5.53 9.56
C LYS A 64 -12.58 -5.37 9.75
N GLY A 65 -12.07 -4.15 9.92
CA GLY A 65 -10.64 -3.93 10.13
C GLY A 65 -10.15 -2.56 9.67
N PHE A 66 -8.91 -2.52 9.20
CA PHE A 66 -8.23 -1.35 8.68
C PHE A 66 -7.69 -1.67 7.29
N TYR A 67 -7.74 -0.70 6.39
CA TYR A 67 -7.08 -0.81 5.11
C TYR A 67 -6.41 0.50 4.70
N MET A 68 -5.41 0.41 3.82
CA MET A 68 -4.84 1.58 3.16
C MET A 68 -5.72 1.97 1.98
N ASP A 69 -6.38 3.12 2.08
CA ASP A 69 -7.16 3.70 1.00
C ASP A 69 -6.20 4.34 -0.01
N LYS A 70 -5.58 3.48 -0.80
CA LYS A 70 -4.81 3.90 -1.95
C LYS A 70 -5.78 4.60 -2.89
N LYS A 71 -5.54 5.87 -3.19
CA LYS A 71 -6.09 6.48 -4.39
C LYS A 71 -5.48 5.76 -5.58
N LEU A 72 -6.09 4.63 -5.94
CA LEU A 72 -5.77 3.91 -7.15
C LEU A 72 -6.29 4.74 -8.32
N PHE A 73 -5.55 4.73 -9.41
CA PHE A 73 -6.01 5.31 -10.65
C PHE A 73 -7.23 4.51 -11.11
N SER A 74 -8.25 5.21 -11.61
CA SER A 74 -9.33 4.56 -12.35
C SER A 74 -8.78 3.91 -13.63
N VAL A 75 -9.61 3.11 -14.30
CA VAL A 75 -9.23 2.52 -15.60
C VAL A 75 -8.96 3.66 -16.60
N GLU A 76 -9.83 4.66 -16.63
CA GLU A 76 -9.71 5.83 -17.50
C GLU A 76 -8.45 6.65 -17.18
N GLU A 77 -8.16 6.89 -15.89
CA GLU A 77 -6.95 7.60 -15.48
C GLU A 77 -5.68 6.80 -15.81
N THR A 78 -5.73 5.47 -15.70
CA THR A 78 -4.60 4.58 -16.06
C THR A 78 -4.33 4.62 -17.57
N GLU A 79 -5.37 4.50 -18.39
CA GLU A 79 -5.27 4.61 -19.85
C GLU A 79 -4.75 5.98 -20.27
N PHE A 80 -5.23 7.04 -19.63
CA PHE A 80 -4.75 8.41 -19.87
C PHE A 80 -3.23 8.52 -19.64
N VAL A 81 -2.73 8.01 -18.51
CA VAL A 81 -1.28 8.03 -18.19
C VAL A 81 -0.47 7.20 -19.19
N ILE A 82 -0.94 6.00 -19.54
CA ILE A 82 -0.26 5.13 -20.52
C ILE A 82 -0.15 5.84 -21.88
N ASN A 83 -1.24 6.42 -22.35
CA ASN A 83 -1.27 7.13 -23.63
C ASN A 83 -0.38 8.38 -23.62
N ALA A 84 -0.35 9.12 -22.51
CA ALA A 84 0.56 10.26 -22.35
C ALA A 84 2.03 9.84 -22.49
N VAL A 85 2.43 8.72 -21.89
CA VAL A 85 3.81 8.21 -22.01
C VAL A 85 4.12 7.77 -23.44
N ARG A 86 3.23 7.00 -24.10
CA ARG A 86 3.42 6.57 -25.50
C ARG A 86 3.58 7.74 -26.45
N SER A 87 2.74 8.77 -26.28
CA SER A 87 2.76 9.98 -27.12
C SER A 87 3.90 10.95 -26.83
N SER A 88 4.67 10.74 -25.75
CA SER A 88 5.75 11.65 -25.37
C SER A 88 6.94 11.60 -26.35
N ASN A 89 7.60 12.73 -26.53
CA ASN A 89 8.83 12.83 -27.31
C ASN A 89 10.06 12.62 -26.40
N GLY A 90 11.22 12.28 -26.99
CA GLY A 90 12.51 12.25 -26.28
C GLY A 90 12.93 10.89 -25.70
N LYS A 91 12.19 9.81 -25.99
CA LYS A 91 12.54 8.42 -25.65
C LYS A 91 12.19 7.48 -26.79
N THR A 92 12.88 6.34 -26.90
CA THR A 92 12.52 5.28 -27.87
C THR A 92 11.25 4.57 -27.44
N GLU A 93 10.62 3.85 -28.37
CA GLU A 93 9.42 3.06 -28.07
C GLU A 93 9.71 1.95 -27.03
N GLU A 94 10.90 1.34 -27.07
CA GLU A 94 11.32 0.36 -26.07
C GLU A 94 11.43 0.98 -24.67
N GLU A 95 12.06 2.16 -24.55
CA GLU A 95 12.17 2.86 -23.27
C GLU A 95 10.80 3.26 -22.70
N LYS A 96 9.88 3.70 -23.57
CA LYS A 96 8.52 4.07 -23.16
C LYS A 96 7.75 2.87 -22.64
N GLU A 97 7.82 1.72 -23.32
CA GLU A 97 7.16 0.50 -22.87
C GLU A 97 7.76 -0.03 -21.55
N GLU A 98 9.08 0.11 -21.34
CA GLU A 98 9.69 -0.21 -20.04
C GLU A 98 9.14 0.67 -18.91
N ILE A 99 9.00 1.98 -19.15
CA ILE A 99 8.41 2.92 -18.19
C ILE A 99 6.94 2.55 -17.91
N ILE A 100 6.16 2.26 -18.95
CA ILE A 100 4.75 1.85 -18.84
C ILE A 100 4.62 0.59 -17.99
N ASN A 101 5.46 -0.42 -18.22
CA ASN A 101 5.45 -1.66 -17.44
C ASN A 101 5.71 -1.41 -15.95
N ARG A 102 6.69 -0.54 -15.62
CA ARG A 102 6.96 -0.15 -14.24
C ARG A 102 5.80 0.65 -13.64
N LEU A 103 5.18 1.55 -14.40
CA LEU A 103 4.03 2.33 -13.94
C LEU A 103 2.81 1.44 -13.68
N MET A 104 2.50 0.48 -14.54
CA MET A 104 1.35 -0.43 -14.35
C MET A 104 1.43 -1.18 -13.01
N ASN A 105 2.64 -1.58 -12.58
CA ASN A 105 2.86 -2.23 -11.28
C ASN A 105 2.55 -1.34 -10.07
N HIS A 106 2.56 -0.02 -10.24
CA HIS A 106 2.30 0.95 -9.18
C HIS A 106 0.90 1.57 -9.25
N LEU A 107 0.33 1.68 -10.45
CA LEU A 107 -0.98 2.29 -10.68
C LEU A 107 -2.13 1.29 -10.47
N THR A 108 -1.91 0.00 -10.74
CA THR A 108 -2.94 -1.03 -10.62
C THR A 108 -2.77 -1.85 -9.34
N SER A 109 -3.85 -2.05 -8.58
CA SER A 109 -3.86 -2.93 -7.40
C SER A 109 -4.06 -4.41 -7.76
N ILE A 110 -4.21 -4.74 -9.04
CA ILE A 110 -4.37 -6.12 -9.49
C ILE A 110 -2.96 -6.72 -9.56
N LYS A 111 -2.48 -7.22 -8.43
CA LYS A 111 -1.50 -8.31 -8.47
C LYS A 111 -2.22 -9.51 -9.09
N ARG A 112 -1.74 -9.96 -10.26
CA ARG A 112 -2.05 -11.28 -10.80
C ARG A 112 -1.59 -12.36 -9.83
#